data_AF-A0A9E0JYS1-F1
#
_entry.id   AF-A0A9E0JYS1-F1
#
_cell.length_a   1.000
_cell.length_b   1.000
_cell.length_c   1.000
_cell.angle_alpha   90.00
_cell.angle_beta   90.00
_cell.angle_gamma   90.00
#
_symmetry.space_group_name_H-M   'P 1'
#
loop_
_entity.id
_entity.type
_entity.pdbx_description
1 polymer ?
#
loop_
_entity_poly.entity_id
_entity_poly.type
_entity_poly.pdbx_seq_one_letter_code
_entity_poly.pdbx_strand_id
1 'polypeptide(L)' 'MFVKEWKSRGLITVAPNATLDEALKLMETNKIRRLPVVDGGKLV' A
#
# COMPACT_ATOMS: atom_id res chain seq x y z
N MET A 1 -7.02 -24.75 -1.60
CA MET A 1 -7.34 -23.37 -2.01
C MET A 1 -6.22 -22.46 -1.50
N PHE A 2 -5.43 -21.83 -2.38
CA PHE A 2 -4.23 -21.07 -1.99
C PHE A 2 -4.44 -19.55 -2.10
N VAL A 3 -4.16 -18.81 -1.03
CA VAL A 3 -4.24 -17.34 -0.96
C VAL A 3 -3.38 -16.64 -2.03
N LYS A 4 -2.33 -17.31 -2.53
CA LYS A 4 -1.43 -16.80 -3.59
C LYS A 4 -2.18 -16.40 -4.87
N GLU A 5 -3.30 -17.05 -5.17
CA GLU A 5 -4.05 -16.84 -6.41
C GLU A 5 -4.94 -15.58 -6.35
N TRP A 6 -5.18 -15.05 -5.15
CA TRP A 6 -6.05 -13.89 -4.89
C TRP A 6 -5.27 -12.60 -4.62
N LYS A 7 -3.94 -12.60 -4.77
CA LYS A 7 -3.12 -11.41 -4.52
C LYS A 7 -3.38 -10.34 -5.59
N SER A 8 -3.72 -9.14 -5.15
CA SER A 8 -3.69 -7.94 -6.00
C SER A 8 -2.28 -7.74 -6.56
N ARG A 9 -2.13 -7.84 -7.88
CA ARG A 9 -0.85 -7.65 -8.59
C ARG A 9 -0.63 -6.15 -8.74
N GLY A 10 0.41 -5.61 -8.10
CA GLY A 10 0.68 -4.17 -8.05
C GLY A 10 0.20 -3.51 -6.75
N LEU A 11 0.65 -4.03 -5.60
CA LEU A 11 0.40 -3.39 -4.31
C LEU A 11 1.12 -2.04 -4.26
N ILE A 12 0.34 -0.99 -4.03
CA ILE A 12 0.84 0.37 -3.84
C ILE A 12 1.15 0.52 -2.36
N THR A 13 2.40 0.84 -2.07
CA THR A 13 2.93 0.95 -0.72
C THR A 13 3.37 2.37 -0.45
N VAL A 14 3.37 2.77 0.81
CA VAL A 14 3.89 4.08 1.25
C VAL A 14 5.04 3.88 2.22
N ALA A 15 6.00 4.79 2.22
CA ALA A 15 7.07 4.78 3.21
C ALA A 15 6.55 5.28 4.58
N PRO A 16 7.07 4.79 5.71
CA PRO A 16 6.62 5.22 7.04
C PRO A 16 6.92 6.69 7.35
N ASN A 17 7.84 7.30 6.61
CA ASN A 17 8.19 8.72 6.70
C ASN A 17 7.35 9.62 5.80
N ALA A 18 6.46 9.05 4.96
CA ALA A 18 5.61 9.83 4.09
C ALA A 18 4.55 10.57 4.90
N THR A 19 4.14 11.73 4.40
CA THR A 19 3.12 12.54 5.07
C THR A 19 1.73 11.93 4.92
N LEU A 20 0.82 12.28 5.85
CA LEU A 20 -0.57 11.84 5.77
C LEU A 20 -1.25 12.31 4.47
N ASP A 21 -0.92 13.51 4.00
CA ASP A 21 -1.46 14.08 2.76
C ASP A 21 -1.03 13.28 1.52
N GLU A 22 0.24 12.87 1.45
CA GLU A 22 0.73 11.99 0.38
C GLU A 22 0.07 10.62 0.41
N ALA A 23 -0.10 10.03 1.60
CA ALA A 23 -0.82 8.78 1.76
C ALA A 23 -2.29 8.92 1.31
N LEU A 24 -2.96 10.02 1.66
CA LEU A 24 -4.35 10.28 1.26
C LEU A 24 -4.48 10.42 -0.26
N LYS A 25 -3.59 11.22 -0.88
CA LYS A 25 -3.54 11.40 -2.34
C LYS A 25 -3.30 10.07 -3.05
N LEU A 26 -2.42 9.22 -2.53
CA LEU A 26 -2.18 7.88 -3.06
C LEU A 26 -3.43 7.00 -2.94
N MET A 27 -4.13 7.05 -1.82
CA MET A 27 -5.39 6.32 -1.62
C MET A 27 -6.48 6.77 -2.60
N GLU A 28 -6.68 8.08 -2.78
CA GLU A 28 -7.66 8.63 -3.71
C GLU A 28 -7.31 8.33 -5.17
N THR A 29 -6.07 8.60 -5.57
CA THR A 29 -5.58 8.40 -6.94
C THR A 29 -5.75 6.94 -7.39
N ASN A 30 -5.46 6.01 -6.48
CA ASN A 30 -5.51 4.58 -6.79
C ASN A 30 -6.82 3.91 -6.35
N LYS A 31 -7.76 4.68 -5.80
CA LYS A 31 -9.06 4.22 -5.29
C LYS A 31 -8.93 3.01 -4.34
N ILE A 32 -7.89 3.02 -3.51
CA ILE A 32 -7.62 1.96 -2.54
C ILE A 32 -8.00 2.42 -1.13
N ARG A 33 -8.60 1.50 -0.39
CA ARG A 33 -9.08 1.77 0.98
C ARG A 33 -8.05 1.43 2.06
N ARG A 34 -6.97 0.76 1.69
CA ARG A 34 -5.87 0.33 2.57
C ARG A 34 -4.56 0.54 1.82
N LEU A 35 -3.59 1.16 2.48
CA LEU A 35 -2.27 1.44 1.95
C LEU A 35 -1.23 0.77 2.86
N PRO A 36 -0.61 -0.34 2.44
CA PRO A 36 0.45 -0.97 3.22
C PRO A 36 1.65 -0.02 3.38
N VAL A 37 2.11 0.14 4.61
CA VAL A 37 3.32 0.92 4.94
C VAL A 37 4.52 -0.01 4.86
N VAL A 38 5.51 0.33 4.05
CA VAL A 38 6.71 -0.50 3.83
C VAL A 38 7.96 0.32 4.09
N ASP A 39 8.82 -0.20 4.96
CA ASP A 39 10.14 0.33 5.27
C ASP A 39 11.22 -0.68 4.84
N GLY A 40 12.13 -0.28 3.94
CA GLY A 40 13.25 -1.13 3.53
C GLY A 40 12.87 -2.52 2.97
N GLY A 41 11.65 -2.67 2.43
CA GLY A 41 11.13 -3.96 1.92
C GLY A 41 10.43 -4.82 2.96
N LYS A 42 10.22 -4.31 4.19
CA LYS A 42 9.40 -4.95 5.23
C LYS A 42 8.14 -4.14 5.48
N LEU A 43 7.02 -4.84 5.65
CA LEU A 43 5.78 -4.22 6.11
C LEU A 43 5.95 -3.84 7.60
N VAL A 44 5.63 -2.58 7.94
CA VAL A 44 5.72 -2.04 9.31
C VAL A 44 4.36 -1.58 9.82
#